data_AF-A0AAN8E518-F1
#
_entry.id   AF-A0AAN8E518-F1
#
_cell.length_a   1.000
_cell.length_b   1.000
_cell.length_c   1.000
_cell.angle_alpha   90.00
_cell.angle_beta   90.00
_cell.angle_gamma   90.00
#
_symmetry.space_group_name_H-M   'P 1'
#
loop_
_entity.id
_entity.type
_entity.pdbx_description
1 polymer ?
#
loop_
_entity_poly.entity_id
_entity_poly.type
_entity_poly.pdbx_seq_one_letter_code
_entity_poly.pdbx_strand_id
1 'polypeptide(L)' 'MELTAAVVAVKVDKMLRRELQVKLEQSVFGTDSATVLKHIENETSRFKASVANRISTIREAPTPSQWRYVNTS' A
#
# COMPACT_ATOMS: atom_id res chain seq x y z
N MET A 1 4.00 8.90 9.42
CA MET A 1 4.99 8.96 8.32
C MET A 1 4.85 7.73 7.45
N GLU A 2 5.11 6.55 7.98
CA GLU A 2 5.01 5.22 7.32
C GLU A 2 3.78 5.00 6.40
N LEU A 3 2.55 5.07 6.94
CA LEU A 3 1.33 4.88 6.13
C LEU A 3 1.14 5.94 5.04
N THR A 4 1.73 7.13 5.20
CA THR A 4 1.69 8.16 4.16
C THR A 4 2.56 7.75 2.96
N ALA A 5 3.73 7.17 3.21
CA ALA A 5 4.59 6.64 2.15
C ALA A 5 3.89 5.51 1.38
N ALA A 6 3.23 4.58 2.09
CA ALA A 6 2.42 3.53 1.48
C ALA A 6 1.28 4.09 0.60
N VAL A 7 0.58 5.14 1.05
CA VAL A 7 -0.44 5.82 0.25
C VAL A 7 0.15 6.45 -1.02
N VAL A 8 1.31 7.10 -0.92
CA VAL A 8 1.97 7.70 -2.08
C VAL A 8 2.36 6.64 -3.11
N ALA A 9 2.94 5.52 -2.66
CA ALA A 9 3.31 4.42 -3.55
C ALA A 9 2.11 3.90 -4.35
N VAL A 10 0.96 3.70 -3.70
CA VAL A 10 -0.28 3.26 -4.36
C VAL A 10 -0.82 4.30 -5.34
N LYS A 11 -0.75 5.59 -5.01
CA LYS A 11 -1.17 6.67 -5.91
C LYS A 11 -0.29 6.75 -7.16
N VAL A 12 1.02 6.59 -6.99
CA VAL A 12 1.98 6.55 -8.10
C VAL A 12 1.71 5.34 -8.99
N ASP A 13 1.51 4.15 -8.41
CA ASP A 13 1.16 2.95 -9.18
C ASP A 13 -0.12 3.14 -10.03
N LYS A 14 -1.18 3.68 -9.42
CA LYS A 14 -2.42 4.01 -10.12
C LYS A 14 -2.21 4.99 -11.26
N MET A 15 -1.41 6.02 -11.04
CA MET A 15 -1.07 7.01 -12.07
C MET A 15 -0.31 6.34 -13.22
N LEU A 16 0.73 5.55 -12.93
CA LEU A 16 1.50 4.85 -13.94
C LEU A 16 0.64 3.90 -14.77
N ARG A 17 -0.24 3.12 -14.13
CA ARG A 17 -1.19 2.22 -14.82
C ARG A 17 -2.18 2.96 -15.72
N ARG A 18 -2.54 4.18 -15.37
CA ARG A 18 -3.47 5.01 -16.15
C ARG A 18 -2.78 5.64 -17.35
N GLU A 19 -1.59 6.19 -17.15
CA GLU A 19 -0.92 7.05 -18.13
C GLU A 19 0.01 6.25 -19.06
N LEU A 20 0.57 5.12 -18.61
CA LEU A 20 1.42 4.28 -19.45
C LEU A 20 0.53 3.42 -20.36
N GLN A 21 0.60 3.65 -21.67
CA GLN A 21 -0.07 2.86 -22.71
C GLN A 21 0.63 1.50 -22.97
N VAL A 22 1.19 0.89 -21.92
CA VAL A 22 1.85 -0.42 -21.98
C VAL A 22 1.25 -1.36 -20.94
N LYS A 23 1.26 -2.65 -21.23
CA LYS A 23 0.80 -3.66 -20.28
C LYS A 23 1.80 -3.78 -19.14
N LEU A 24 1.44 -3.24 -17.98
CA LEU A 24 2.21 -3.42 -16.75
C LEU A 24 1.86 -4.75 -16.09
N GLU A 25 2.88 -5.44 -15.60
CA GLU A 25 2.70 -6.60 -14.71
C GLU A 25 2.10 -6.17 -13.37
N GLN A 26 1.83 -7.14 -12.49
CA GLN A 26 1.35 -6.87 -11.15
C GLN A 26 2.43 -6.16 -10.31
N SER A 27 2.05 -5.08 -9.62
CA SER A 27 2.99 -4.29 -8.82
C SER A 27 3.33 -5.00 -7.52
N VAL A 28 4.56 -4.86 -7.06
CA VAL A 28 5.01 -5.32 -5.74
C VAL A 28 5.44 -4.10 -4.93
N PHE A 29 4.94 -4.00 -3.70
CA PHE A 29 5.19 -2.88 -2.80
C PHE A 29 6.08 -3.33 -1.65
N GLY A 30 7.14 -2.57 -1.37
CA GLY A 30 8.07 -2.83 -0.26
C GLY A 30 7.91 -1.83 0.87
N THR A 31 8.01 -2.29 2.12
CA THR A 31 8.15 -1.45 3.31
C THR A 31 9.02 -2.15 4.36
N ASP A 32 9.83 -1.39 5.09
CA ASP A 32 10.58 -1.85 6.27
C ASP A 32 9.78 -1.75 7.56
N SER A 33 8.49 -1.39 7.47
CA SER A 33 7.59 -1.25 8.61
C SER A 33 6.67 -2.45 8.77
N ALA A 34 7.00 -3.32 9.71
CA ALA A 34 6.12 -4.42 10.12
C ALA A 34 4.75 -3.93 10.60
N THR A 35 4.70 -2.71 11.16
CA THR A 35 3.44 -2.07 11.56
C THR A 35 2.57 -1.75 10.35
N VAL A 36 3.13 -1.22 9.26
CA VAL A 36 2.37 -0.97 8.03
C VAL A 36 1.79 -2.27 7.48
N LEU A 37 2.59 -3.33 7.39
CA LEU A 37 2.13 -4.63 6.90
C LEU A 37 0.97 -5.16 7.75
N LYS A 38 1.10 -5.14 9.08
CA LYS A 38 0.02 -5.55 9.99
C LYS A 38 -1.26 -4.74 9.79
N HIS A 39 -1.17 -3.44 9.54
CA HIS A 39 -2.36 -2.61 9.27
C HIS A 39 -3.01 -2.97 7.93
N ILE A 40 -2.21 -3.28 6.90
CA ILE A 40 -2.68 -3.66 5.57
C ILE A 40 -3.35 -5.04 5.58
N GLU A 41 -2.83 -6.00 6.34
CA GLU A 41 -3.39 -7.36 6.47
C GLU A 41 -4.64 -7.41 7.35
N ASN A 42 -4.83 -6.44 8.25
CA ASN A 42 -5.86 -6.51 9.26
C ASN A 42 -7.23 -6.04 8.75
N GLU A 43 -8.11 -6.98 8.41
CA GLU A 43 -9.45 -6.70 7.87
C GLU A 43 -10.52 -6.43 8.95
N THR A 44 -10.24 -6.72 10.22
CA THR A 44 -11.26 -6.77 11.28
C THR A 44 -11.16 -5.66 12.32
N SER A 45 -10.01 -4.99 12.42
CA SER A 45 -9.78 -4.01 13.49
C SER A 45 -10.35 -2.63 13.19
N ARG A 46 -10.89 -2.00 14.24
CA ARG A 46 -11.40 -0.63 14.17
C ARG A 46 -10.25 0.38 14.34
N PHE A 47 -9.89 1.05 13.27
CA PHE A 47 -8.88 2.12 13.29
C PHE A 47 -9.49 3.50 13.58
N LYS A 48 -8.67 4.43 14.08
CA LYS A 48 -9.02 5.86 14.08
C LYS A 48 -9.28 6.33 12.65
N ALA A 49 -10.22 7.24 12.42
CA ALA A 49 -10.65 7.67 11.08
C ALA A 49 -9.49 8.06 10.14
N SER A 50 -8.49 8.81 10.63
CA SER A 50 -7.31 9.20 9.83
C SER A 50 -6.48 8.00 9.36
N VAL A 51 -6.40 6.94 10.16
CA VAL A 51 -5.68 5.70 9.82
C VAL A 51 -6.55 4.82 8.91
N ALA A 52 -7.84 4.70 9.22
CA ALA A 52 -8.80 3.95 8.40
C ALA A 52 -8.83 4.48 6.95
N ASN A 53 -8.88 5.81 6.77
CA ASN A 53 -8.88 6.43 5.44
C ASN A 53 -7.62 6.10 4.63
N ARG A 54 -6.44 6.09 5.28
CA ARG A 54 -5.19 5.73 4.61
C ARG A 54 -5.14 4.25 4.22
N ILE A 55 -5.58 3.36 5.11
CA ILE A 55 -5.66 1.92 4.83
C ILE A 55 -6.65 1.67 3.70
N SER A 56 -7.79 2.37 3.70
CA SER A 56 -8.76 2.32 2.60
C SER A 56 -8.07 2.65 1.27
N THR A 57 -7.38 3.80 1.18
CA THR A 57 -6.64 4.16 -0.04
C THR A 57 -5.58 3.13 -0.42
N ILE A 58 -4.85 2.60 0.55
CA ILE A 58 -3.84 1.57 0.31
C ILE A 58 -4.47 0.31 -0.28
N ARG A 59 -5.69 -0.06 0.09
CA ARG A 59 -6.37 -1.28 -0.40
C ARG A 59 -7.15 -1.10 -1.71
N GLU A 60 -7.22 0.10 -2.27
CA GLU A 60 -8.00 0.36 -3.50
C GLU A 60 -7.40 -0.22 -4.79
N ALA A 61 -6.14 -0.67 -4.79
CA ALA A 61 -5.48 -1.18 -6.00
C ALA A 61 -4.56 -2.38 -5.75
N PRO A 62 -3.77 -2.42 -4.67
CA PRO A 62 -3.04 -3.63 -4.31
C PRO A 62 -3.83 -4.54 -3.37
N THR A 63 -3.78 -5.85 -3.64
CA THR A 63 -4.11 -6.86 -2.63
C THR A 63 -3.05 -6.84 -1.52
N PRO A 64 -3.40 -7.18 -0.26
CA PRO A 64 -2.42 -7.29 0.83
C PRO A 64 -1.21 -8.17 0.48
N SER A 65 -1.40 -9.21 -0.34
CA SER A 65 -0.35 -10.12 -0.82
C SER A 65 0.74 -9.47 -1.70
N GLN A 66 0.48 -8.28 -2.25
CA GLN A 66 1.45 -7.52 -3.04
C GLN A 66 2.44 -6.74 -2.16
N TRP A 67 2.24 -6.69 -0.84
CA TRP A 67 3.11 -6.00 0.09
C TRP A 67 4.16 -6.94 0.68
N ARG A 68 5.41 -6.49 0.75
CA ARG A 68 6.55 -7.26 1.25
C ARG A 68 7.35 -6.45 2.26
N TYR A 69 7.81 -7.15 3.29
CA TYR A 69 8.81 -6.60 4.20
C TYR A 69 10.16 -6.50 3.49
N VAL A 70 10.81 -5.34 3.56
CA VAL A 70 12.17 -5.12 3.04
C VAL A 70 13.04 -4.67 4.20
N ASN A 71 14.12 -5.39 4.47
CA ASN A 71 15.05 -5.01 5.52
C ASN A 71 15.94 -3.86 5.04
N THR A 72 15.97 -2.76 5.79
CA THR A 72 16.89 -1.65 5.62
C THR A 72 18.05 -1.82 6.62
N SER A 73 19.10 -2.52 6.18
CA SER A 73 20.32 -2.76 6.98
C SER A 73 21.13 -1.49 7.19
#